data_AF-A0A5N6Z453-F1
#
_entry.id   AF-A0A5N6Z453-F1
#
_cell.length_a   1.000
_cell.length_b   1.000
_cell.length_c   1.000
_cell.angle_alpha   90.00
_cell.angle_beta   90.00
_cell.angle_gamma   90.00
#
_symmetry.space_group_name_H-M   'P 1'
#
loop_
_entity.id
_entity.type
_entity.pdbx_description
1 polymer ?
#
loop_
_entity_poly.entity_id
_entity_poly.type
_entity_poly.pdbx_seq_one_letter_code
_entity_poly.pdbx_strand_id
1 'polypeptide(L)'
;MSKIKIGKAVSVTPEGGPCSIFEVDLEGQKDALKLFHDNGNPGYTEKGRDLNQFRCESNAYKKLFTSGVCERSFLKPRAILLESLPNAESVNCVNCSDVLYCQAIEGMKEIHQAGVHRDIYPKNLLLVRGNPDRLVWIDFDVATTSFTDFGPEQLARGDHETALVKGFGEALKDDQAEGLPSDTKIY
;
A
#
# COMPACT_ATOMS: atom_id res chain seq x y z
N MET A 1 6.69 -8.00 22.80
CA MET A 1 6.14 -8.66 21.59
C MET A 1 4.63 -8.67 21.70
N SER A 2 3.96 -7.76 20.99
CA SER A 2 2.52 -7.83 20.79
C SER A 2 2.19 -9.14 20.07
N LYS A 3 1.23 -9.91 20.60
CA LYS A 3 0.81 -11.19 20.01
C LYS A 3 -0.61 -11.02 19.47
N ILE A 4 -0.76 -11.17 18.17
CA ILE A 4 -2.07 -11.35 17.54
C ILE A 4 -2.38 -12.84 17.59
N LYS A 5 -3.54 -13.22 18.14
CA LYS A 5 -4.05 -14.58 18.01
C LYS A 5 -5.29 -14.55 17.13
N ILE A 6 -5.21 -15.21 15.97
CA ILE A 6 -6.38 -15.44 15.15
C ILE A 6 -7.17 -16.57 15.79
N GLY A 7 -8.36 -16.24 16.28
CA GLY A 7 -9.27 -17.15 16.94
C GLY A 7 -10.18 -17.87 15.94
N LYS A 8 -11.37 -18.23 16.43
CA LYS A 8 -12.35 -18.97 15.64
C LYS A 8 -12.90 -18.10 14.50
N ALA A 9 -13.15 -18.71 13.35
CA ALA A 9 -13.94 -18.09 12.32
C ALA A 9 -15.39 -17.87 12.81
N VAL A 10 -15.82 -16.62 12.81
CA VAL A 10 -17.15 -16.19 13.26
C VAL A 10 -18.15 -16.35 12.13
N SER A 11 -17.72 -16.07 10.90
CA SER A 11 -18.50 -16.30 9.68
C SER A 11 -17.54 -16.66 8.55
N VAL A 12 -17.67 -17.86 8.01
CA VAL A 12 -16.93 -18.28 6.80
C VAL A 12 -17.96 -18.40 5.71
N THR A 13 -17.84 -17.58 4.67
CA THR A 13 -18.59 -17.84 3.45
C THR A 13 -18.02 -19.08 2.77
N PRO A 14 -18.85 -19.91 2.10
CA PRO A 14 -18.37 -21.03 1.29
C PRO A 14 -17.28 -20.60 0.30
N GLU A 15 -16.51 -21.56 -0.25
CA GLU A 15 -15.55 -21.29 -1.31
C GLU A 15 -16.20 -20.41 -2.42
N GLY A 16 -15.57 -19.29 -2.73
CA GLY A 16 -16.08 -18.28 -3.68
C GLY A 16 -16.92 -17.15 -3.06
N GLY A 17 -17.17 -17.15 -1.75
CA GLY A 17 -17.77 -16.00 -1.07
C GLY A 17 -16.84 -14.78 -1.00
N PRO A 18 -17.37 -13.58 -0.70
CA PRO A 18 -16.59 -12.35 -0.87
C PRO A 18 -15.72 -11.98 0.35
N CYS A 19 -16.00 -12.55 1.53
CA CYS A 19 -15.17 -12.34 2.74
C CYS A 19 -15.41 -13.40 3.83
N SER A 20 -14.40 -13.62 4.66
CA SER A 20 -14.49 -14.36 5.94
C SER A 20 -14.27 -13.44 7.13
N ILE A 21 -14.94 -13.69 8.25
CA ILE A 21 -14.81 -12.93 9.50
C ILE A 21 -14.24 -13.85 10.58
N PHE A 22 -13.18 -13.40 11.24
CA PHE A 22 -12.50 -14.08 12.33
C PHE A 22 -12.59 -13.25 13.61
N GLU A 23 -12.74 -13.90 14.75
CA GLU A 23 -12.46 -13.27 16.04
C GLU A 23 -10.94 -13.22 16.20
N VAL A 24 -10.38 -12.07 16.55
CA VAL A 24 -8.96 -11.91 16.82
C VAL A 24 -8.77 -11.35 18.23
N ASP A 25 -7.74 -11.82 18.91
CA ASP A 25 -7.29 -11.28 20.18
C ASP A 25 -6.03 -10.43 19.91
N LEU A 26 -6.18 -9.13 20.12
CA LEU A 26 -5.14 -8.11 20.05
C LEU A 26 -4.86 -7.64 21.48
N GLU A 27 -3.81 -8.18 22.10
CA GLU A 27 -3.37 -7.80 23.46
C GLU A 27 -4.46 -7.95 24.54
N GLY A 28 -5.26 -9.01 24.46
CA GLY A 28 -6.37 -9.28 25.38
C GLY A 28 -7.67 -8.58 24.99
N GLN A 29 -7.65 -7.75 23.95
CA GLN A 29 -8.85 -7.16 23.38
C GLN A 29 -9.37 -8.00 22.22
N LYS A 30 -10.65 -8.38 22.28
CA LYS A 30 -11.33 -9.08 21.20
C LYS A 30 -11.79 -8.10 20.14
N ASP A 31 -11.31 -8.28 18.93
CA ASP A 31 -11.71 -7.53 17.74
C ASP A 31 -12.18 -8.51 16.64
N ALA A 32 -12.85 -8.00 15.60
CA ALA A 32 -13.22 -8.78 14.43
C ALA A 32 -12.29 -8.45 13.25
N LEU A 33 -11.67 -9.48 12.68
CA LEU A 33 -10.90 -9.38 11.44
C LEU A 33 -11.77 -9.84 10.27
N LYS A 34 -12.08 -8.92 9.36
CA LYS A 34 -12.76 -9.22 8.11
C LYS A 34 -11.73 -9.37 6.99
N LEU A 35 -11.57 -10.58 6.49
CA LEU A 35 -10.70 -10.95 5.38
C LEU A 35 -11.52 -10.97 4.10
N PHE A 36 -11.26 -10.06 3.17
CA PHE A 36 -11.87 -10.09 1.85
C PHE A 36 -11.10 -11.05 0.95
N HIS A 37 -11.83 -11.89 0.21
CA HIS A 37 -11.22 -12.83 -0.74
C HIS A 37 -11.03 -12.11 -2.08
N ASP A 38 -9.84 -12.19 -2.65
CA ASP A 38 -9.59 -11.67 -3.99
C ASP A 38 -10.22 -12.60 -5.02
N ASN A 39 -11.42 -12.23 -5.45
CA ASN A 39 -12.17 -12.92 -6.51
C ASN A 39 -12.02 -12.18 -7.85
N GLY A 40 -10.97 -11.37 -8.00
CA GLY A 40 -10.76 -10.48 -9.15
C GLY A 40 -11.57 -9.18 -9.05
N ASN A 41 -11.50 -8.37 -10.11
CA ASN A 41 -12.24 -7.10 -10.20
C ASN A 41 -13.60 -7.31 -10.89
N PRO A 42 -14.73 -7.30 -10.16
CA PRO A 42 -16.06 -7.46 -10.77
C PRO A 42 -16.55 -6.21 -11.52
N GLY A 43 -15.78 -5.12 -11.52
CA GLY A 43 -16.13 -3.88 -12.19
C GLY A 43 -17.21 -3.07 -11.48
N TYR A 44 -18.05 -2.39 -12.27
CA TYR A 44 -19.11 -1.49 -11.80
C TYR A 44 -20.43 -1.87 -12.47
N THR A 45 -21.55 -1.56 -11.82
CA THR A 45 -22.86 -1.59 -12.48
C THR A 45 -22.99 -0.48 -13.51
N GLU A 46 -23.98 -0.58 -14.40
CA GLU A 46 -24.33 0.49 -15.36
C GLU A 46 -24.62 1.84 -14.68
N LYS A 47 -25.06 1.80 -13.41
CA LYS A 47 -25.34 3.00 -12.59
C LYS A 47 -24.10 3.49 -11.81
N GLY A 48 -22.92 2.94 -12.08
CA GLY A 48 -21.66 3.32 -11.43
C GLY A 48 -21.47 2.75 -10.03
N ARG A 49 -22.28 1.79 -9.58
CA ARG A 49 -22.06 1.13 -8.28
C ARG A 49 -20.87 0.19 -8.39
N ASP A 50 -19.88 0.39 -7.54
CA ASP A 50 -18.76 -0.52 -7.38
C ASP A 50 -19.25 -1.90 -6.90
N LEU A 51 -18.84 -2.97 -7.60
CA LEU A 51 -19.20 -4.34 -7.25
C LEU A 51 -18.14 -5.03 -6.37
N ASN A 52 -16.98 -4.41 -6.17
CA ASN A 52 -15.95 -4.94 -5.30
C ASN A 52 -16.28 -4.59 -3.84
N GLN A 53 -16.53 -5.63 -3.04
CA GLN A 53 -16.98 -5.45 -1.66
C GLN A 53 -15.90 -4.78 -0.79
N PHE A 54 -14.63 -5.12 -0.98
CA PHE A 54 -13.52 -4.49 -0.27
C PHE A 54 -13.44 -2.99 -0.57
N ARG A 55 -13.51 -2.59 -1.85
CA ARG A 55 -13.51 -1.17 -2.24
C ARG A 55 -14.71 -0.43 -1.67
N CYS A 56 -15.91 -1.03 -1.72
CA CYS A 56 -17.10 -0.43 -1.12
C CYS A 56 -16.93 -0.17 0.37
N GLU A 57 -16.52 -1.19 1.13
CA GLU A 57 -16.43 -1.11 2.59
C GLU A 57 -15.27 -0.23 3.06
N SER A 58 -14.10 -0.36 2.43
CA SER A 58 -12.95 0.51 2.74
C SER A 58 -13.24 1.98 2.44
N ASN A 59 -13.87 2.29 1.31
CA ASN A 59 -14.27 3.67 0.98
C ASN A 59 -15.36 4.20 1.93
N ALA A 60 -16.27 3.35 2.40
CA ALA A 60 -17.25 3.73 3.41
C ALA A 60 -16.55 4.10 4.73
N TYR A 61 -15.63 3.27 5.24
CA TYR A 61 -14.88 3.58 6.45
C TYR A 61 -14.02 4.84 6.30
N LYS A 62 -13.35 5.03 5.15
CA LYS A 62 -12.59 6.26 4.85
C LYS A 62 -13.49 7.50 4.90
N LYS A 63 -14.67 7.47 4.26
CA LYS A 63 -15.63 8.58 4.26
C LYS A 63 -16.22 8.84 5.64
N LEU A 64 -16.60 7.81 6.38
CA LEU A 64 -17.13 7.94 7.75
C LEU A 64 -16.09 8.58 8.67
N PHE A 65 -14.84 8.12 8.59
CA PHE A 65 -13.73 8.66 9.37
C PHE A 65 -13.48 10.15 9.06
N THR A 66 -13.41 10.51 7.78
CA THR A 66 -13.10 11.89 7.33
C THR A 66 -14.26 12.87 7.51
N SER A 67 -15.51 12.42 7.44
CA SER A 67 -16.71 13.26 7.64
C SER A 67 -16.96 13.65 9.10
N GLY A 68 -16.15 13.14 10.05
CA GLY A 68 -16.31 13.44 11.47
C GLY A 68 -17.59 12.88 12.10
N VAL A 69 -18.28 11.96 11.41
CA VAL A 69 -19.58 11.36 11.83
C VAL A 69 -19.40 10.41 13.05
N CYS A 70 -18.29 10.49 13.77
CA CYS A 70 -17.67 9.27 14.27
C CYS A 70 -17.10 9.27 15.71
N GLU A 71 -18.01 9.26 16.70
CA GLU A 71 -17.73 8.70 18.04
C GLU A 71 -18.75 7.67 18.58
N ARG A 72 -19.95 7.48 17.99
CA ARG A 72 -21.02 6.74 18.70
C ARG A 72 -21.47 5.38 18.15
N SER A 73 -21.23 4.98 16.88
CA SER A 73 -21.99 3.83 16.31
C SER A 73 -21.37 2.96 15.19
N PHE A 74 -20.07 3.02 14.88
CA PHE A 74 -19.45 2.16 13.84
C PHE A 74 -18.10 1.64 14.32
N LEU A 75 -17.69 0.48 13.78
CA LEU A 75 -16.41 -0.14 14.11
C LEU A 75 -15.27 0.69 13.53
N LYS A 76 -14.30 1.07 14.36
CA LYS A 76 -13.07 1.72 13.87
C LYS A 76 -12.12 0.63 13.38
N PRO A 77 -11.57 0.72 12.15
CA PRO A 77 -10.47 -0.15 11.74
C PRO A 77 -9.29 0.03 12.70
N ARG A 78 -8.73 -1.08 13.20
CA ARG A 78 -7.61 -1.06 14.16
C ARG A 78 -6.34 -1.71 13.65
N ALA A 79 -6.45 -2.50 12.59
CA ALA A 79 -5.36 -3.21 11.98
C ALA A 79 -5.54 -3.19 10.46
N ILE A 80 -4.40 -3.21 9.76
CA ILE A 80 -4.33 -3.42 8.32
C ILE A 80 -3.63 -4.76 8.13
N LEU A 81 -4.24 -5.64 7.34
CA LEU A 81 -3.62 -6.87 6.89
C LEU A 81 -3.10 -6.63 5.47
N LEU A 82 -1.81 -6.84 5.26
CA LEU A 82 -1.15 -6.72 3.95
C LEU A 82 -0.73 -8.10 3.47
N GLU A 83 -0.50 -8.22 2.15
CA GLU A 83 0.11 -9.43 1.59
C GLU A 83 1.48 -9.68 2.24
N SER A 84 1.79 -10.94 2.50
CA SER A 84 3.14 -11.32 2.93
C SER A 84 4.03 -11.41 1.70
N LEU A 85 5.19 -10.74 1.75
CA LEU A 85 6.18 -10.76 0.68
C LEU A 85 7.41 -11.54 1.15
N PRO A 86 7.37 -12.90 1.10
CA PRO A 86 8.50 -13.70 1.57
C PRO A 86 9.72 -13.45 0.68
N ASN A 87 10.88 -13.26 1.31
CA ASN A 87 12.16 -12.99 0.64
C ASN A 87 12.19 -11.67 -0.16
N ALA A 88 11.33 -10.71 0.18
CA ALA A 88 11.45 -9.38 -0.38
C ALA A 88 12.71 -8.67 0.13
N GLU A 89 13.38 -7.97 -0.77
CA GLU A 89 14.64 -7.25 -0.50
C GLU A 89 14.40 -5.76 -0.67
N SER A 90 15.02 -4.92 0.16
CA SER A 90 15.06 -3.48 -0.14
C SER A 90 15.89 -3.22 -1.39
N VAL A 91 15.43 -2.28 -2.21
CA VAL A 91 16.15 -1.86 -3.41
C VAL A 91 17.44 -1.12 -3.03
N ASN A 92 18.54 -1.46 -3.69
CA ASN A 92 19.86 -0.86 -3.50
C ASN A 92 20.67 -0.88 -4.82
N CYS A 93 21.88 -0.32 -4.83
CA CYS A 93 22.72 -0.19 -6.03
C CYS A 93 23.13 -1.55 -6.64
N VAL A 94 23.10 -2.64 -5.87
CA VAL A 94 23.48 -3.98 -6.34
C VAL A 94 22.30 -4.68 -7.03
N ASN A 95 21.08 -4.56 -6.51
CA ASN A 95 19.90 -5.24 -7.05
C ASN A 95 18.99 -4.36 -7.92
N CYS A 96 19.28 -3.07 -8.05
CA CYS A 96 18.57 -2.17 -8.95
C CYS A 96 18.90 -2.47 -10.42
N SER A 97 17.88 -2.39 -11.28
CA SER A 97 18.00 -2.48 -12.75
C SER A 97 17.14 -1.42 -13.42
N ASP A 98 17.41 -1.13 -14.69
CA ASP A 98 16.60 -0.16 -15.46
C ASP A 98 15.12 -0.51 -15.50
N VAL A 99 14.77 -1.79 -15.57
CA VAL A 99 13.39 -2.26 -15.56
C VAL A 99 12.71 -1.95 -14.23
N LEU A 100 13.39 -2.23 -13.11
CA LEU A 100 12.87 -1.95 -11.77
C LEU A 100 12.74 -0.46 -11.51
N TYR A 101 13.66 0.35 -12.04
CA TYR A 101 13.57 1.80 -11.97
C TYR A 101 12.36 2.36 -12.74
N CYS A 102 12.08 1.84 -13.94
CA CYS A 102 10.85 2.18 -14.67
C CYS A 102 9.60 1.81 -13.86
N GLN A 103 9.56 0.61 -13.26
CA GLN A 103 8.46 0.20 -12.37
C GLN A 103 8.30 1.14 -11.17
N ALA A 104 9.40 1.62 -10.58
CA ALA A 104 9.36 2.56 -9.46
C ALA A 104 8.69 3.89 -9.85
N ILE A 105 9.10 4.46 -10.99
CA ILE A 105 8.54 5.71 -11.53
C ILE A 105 7.06 5.54 -11.87
N GLU A 106 6.69 4.44 -12.52
CA GLU A 106 5.30 4.13 -12.87
C GLU A 106 4.44 3.99 -11.61
N GLY A 107 4.89 3.20 -10.63
CA GLY A 107 4.19 3.06 -9.35
C GLY A 107 4.05 4.39 -8.61
N MET A 108 5.06 5.27 -8.66
CA MET A 108 4.96 6.60 -8.05
C MET A 108 3.91 7.48 -8.76
N LYS A 109 3.85 7.44 -10.09
CA LYS A 109 2.81 8.16 -10.85
C LYS A 109 1.41 7.67 -10.47
N GLU A 110 1.22 6.37 -10.30
CA GLU A 110 -0.06 5.81 -9.86
C GLU A 110 -0.42 6.24 -8.43
N ILE A 111 0.55 6.29 -7.51
CA ILE A 111 0.38 6.80 -6.15
C ILE A 111 -0.09 8.27 -6.17
N HIS A 112 0.55 9.11 -7.00
CA HIS A 112 0.13 10.50 -7.17
C HIS A 112 -1.26 10.62 -7.80
N GLN A 113 -1.57 9.82 -8.82
CA GLN A 113 -2.91 9.79 -9.43
C GLN A 113 -3.99 9.34 -8.43
N ALA A 114 -3.62 8.56 -7.41
CA ALA A 114 -4.50 8.20 -6.30
C ALA A 114 -4.65 9.31 -5.23
N GLY A 115 -4.00 10.46 -5.41
CA GLY A 115 -4.05 11.59 -4.47
C GLY A 115 -3.22 11.36 -3.20
N VAL A 116 -2.20 10.51 -3.28
CA VAL A 116 -1.36 10.15 -2.14
C VAL A 116 0.08 10.66 -2.37
N HIS A 117 0.65 11.29 -1.35
CA HIS A 117 1.97 11.93 -1.37
C HIS A 117 2.79 11.52 -0.14
N ARG A 118 4.09 11.18 -0.28
CA ARG A 118 4.82 10.39 0.75
C ARG A 118 6.35 10.59 0.83
N ASP A 119 6.93 9.82 1.75
CA ASP A 119 8.35 9.64 2.07
C ASP A 119 9.06 8.80 1.00
N ILE A 120 9.87 9.46 0.17
CA ILE A 120 10.46 8.87 -1.03
C ILE A 120 11.88 8.44 -0.71
N TYR A 121 11.99 7.17 -0.34
CA TYR A 121 13.26 6.55 0.00
C TYR A 121 13.35 5.13 -0.57
N PRO A 122 14.53 4.68 -1.02
CA PRO A 122 14.73 3.30 -1.48
C PRO A 122 14.34 2.24 -0.44
N LYS A 123 14.47 2.54 0.86
CA LYS A 123 14.04 1.64 1.95
C LYS A 123 12.54 1.32 1.91
N ASN A 124 11.73 2.22 1.33
CA ASN A 124 10.29 2.09 1.18
C ASN A 124 9.92 1.35 -0.12
N LEU A 125 10.90 0.82 -0.85
CA LEU A 125 10.73 -0.01 -2.02
C LEU A 125 11.23 -1.43 -1.76
N LEU A 126 10.32 -2.39 -1.89
CA LEU A 126 10.64 -3.81 -1.82
C LEU A 126 10.66 -4.43 -3.21
N LEU A 127 11.77 -5.08 -3.53
CA LEU A 127 11.92 -5.99 -4.65
C LEU A 127 11.45 -7.38 -4.24
N VAL A 128 10.43 -7.88 -4.93
CA VAL A 128 9.94 -9.25 -4.81
C VAL A 128 10.39 -10.03 -6.03
N ARG A 129 11.27 -11.02 -5.80
CA ARG A 129 11.78 -11.88 -6.88
C ARG A 129 10.69 -12.79 -7.43
N GLY A 130 10.61 -12.87 -8.75
CA GLY A 130 9.55 -13.61 -9.43
C GLY A 130 9.80 -13.75 -10.94
N ASN A 131 8.72 -13.98 -11.69
CA ASN A 131 8.75 -13.94 -13.15
C ASN A 131 7.47 -13.26 -13.68
N PRO A 132 7.49 -11.94 -13.93
CA PRO A 132 8.61 -11.02 -13.73
C PRO A 132 8.84 -10.63 -12.25
N ASP A 133 10.00 -10.03 -11.97
CA ASP A 133 10.26 -9.33 -10.71
C ASP A 133 9.25 -8.18 -10.52
N ARG A 134 8.82 -7.97 -9.27
CA ARG A 134 7.83 -6.95 -8.89
C ARG A 134 8.41 -5.99 -7.85
N LEU A 135 8.27 -4.69 -8.11
CA LEU A 135 8.55 -3.63 -7.12
C LEU A 135 7.29 -3.26 -6.33
N VAL A 136 7.41 -3.12 -5.00
CA VAL A 136 6.29 -2.76 -4.13
C VAL A 136 6.66 -1.57 -3.25
N TRP A 137 5.89 -0.48 -3.38
CA TRP A 137 5.96 0.65 -2.45
C TRP A 137 5.29 0.28 -1.13
N ILE A 138 6.05 0.42 -0.05
CA ILE A 138 5.61 0.18 1.32
C ILE A 138 5.79 1.45 2.15
N ASP A 139 5.44 1.32 3.44
CA ASP A 139 5.65 2.32 4.48
C ASP A 139 5.01 3.69 4.21
N PHE A 140 3.83 3.81 4.78
CA PHE A 140 2.78 4.71 4.34
C PHE A 140 2.21 5.51 5.51
N ASP A 141 2.94 5.50 6.63
CA ASP A 141 2.57 6.01 7.93
C ASP A 141 2.54 7.55 8.02
N VAL A 142 3.42 8.23 7.27
CA VAL A 142 3.50 9.70 7.16
C VAL A 142 2.82 10.26 5.90
N ALA A 143 2.11 9.40 5.17
CA ALA A 143 1.48 9.78 3.92
C ALA A 143 0.41 10.85 4.09
N THR A 144 0.44 11.84 3.22
CA THR A 144 -0.66 12.81 3.10
C THR A 144 -1.58 12.39 1.96
N THR A 145 -2.90 12.49 2.20
CA THR A 145 -3.92 12.13 1.23
C THR A 145 -4.80 13.32 0.94
N SER A 146 -5.08 13.56 -0.34
CA SER A 146 -6.13 14.49 -0.74
C SER A 146 -7.40 13.73 -1.06
N PHE A 147 -8.51 14.21 -0.51
CA PHE A 147 -9.83 13.69 -0.82
C PHE A 147 -10.65 14.65 -1.71
N THR A 148 -10.09 15.81 -2.06
CA THR A 148 -10.70 16.85 -2.89
C THR A 148 -9.66 17.43 -3.85
N ASP A 149 -10.13 17.83 -5.05
CA ASP A 149 -9.43 18.32 -6.25
C ASP A 149 -7.91 18.48 -6.18
N PHE A 150 -7.24 17.92 -7.21
CA PHE A 150 -5.83 18.09 -7.53
C PHE A 150 -5.51 19.55 -7.84
N GLY A 151 -5.41 20.37 -6.79
CA GLY A 151 -4.99 21.76 -6.90
C GLY A 151 -3.53 21.84 -7.39
N PRO A 152 -3.10 23.03 -7.87
CA PRO A 152 -1.74 23.24 -8.36
C PRO A 152 -0.65 22.82 -7.36
N GLU A 153 -0.91 22.97 -6.06
CA GLU A 153 0.02 22.57 -4.99
C GLU A 153 0.22 21.06 -4.92
N GLN A 154 -0.83 20.27 -5.16
CA GLN A 154 -0.73 18.81 -5.20
C GLN A 154 0.08 18.35 -6.41
N LEU A 155 -0.16 18.97 -7.57
CA LEU A 155 0.59 18.66 -8.78
C LEU A 155 2.07 19.00 -8.60
N ALA A 156 2.37 20.20 -8.09
CA ALA A 156 3.74 20.61 -7.81
C ALA A 156 4.45 19.69 -6.80
N ARG A 157 3.71 19.20 -5.79
CA ARG A 157 4.23 18.23 -4.84
C ARG A 157 4.51 16.88 -5.51
N GLY A 158 3.59 16.38 -6.33
CA GLY A 158 3.80 15.14 -7.10
C GLY A 158 4.97 15.25 -8.08
N ASP A 159 5.18 16.41 -8.70
CA ASP A 159 6.33 16.66 -9.56
C ASP A 159 7.64 16.64 -8.78
N HIS A 160 7.67 17.29 -7.60
CA HIS A 160 8.82 17.26 -6.71
C HIS A 160 9.15 15.83 -6.24
N GLU A 161 8.12 15.09 -5.84
CA GLU A 161 8.22 13.70 -5.41
C GLU A 161 8.74 12.79 -6.54
N THR A 162 8.24 12.98 -7.76
CA THR A 162 8.75 12.28 -8.95
C THR A 162 10.21 12.62 -9.25
N ALA A 163 10.63 13.87 -9.02
CA ALA A 163 12.02 14.28 -9.18
C ALA A 163 12.93 13.63 -8.14
N LEU A 164 12.47 13.45 -6.90
CA LEU A 164 13.21 12.70 -5.88
C LEU A 164 13.39 11.24 -6.26
N VAL A 165 12.35 10.58 -6.80
CA VAL A 165 12.46 9.20 -7.31
C VAL A 165 13.53 9.10 -8.38
N LYS A 166 13.56 10.09 -9.28
CA LYS A 166 14.57 10.12 -10.34
C LYS A 166 15.98 10.33 -9.79
N GLY A 167 16.13 11.29 -8.87
CA GLY A 167 17.41 11.63 -8.27
C GLY A 167 18.06 10.45 -7.53
N PHE A 168 17.30 9.73 -6.69
CA PHE A 168 17.89 8.55 -6.03
C PHE A 168 18.18 7.43 -7.03
N GLY A 169 17.35 7.26 -8.07
CA GLY A 169 17.58 6.24 -9.09
C GLY A 169 18.85 6.48 -9.90
N GLU A 170 19.15 7.74 -10.22
CA GLU A 170 20.44 8.15 -10.81
C GLU A 170 21.59 7.87 -9.86
N ALA A 171 21.46 8.22 -8.57
CA ALA A 171 22.49 7.95 -7.56
C ALA A 171 22.77 6.44 -7.39
N LEU A 172 21.73 5.60 -7.42
CA LEU A 172 21.89 4.13 -7.37
C LEU A 172 22.65 3.60 -8.59
N LYS A 173 22.44 4.19 -9.78
CA LYS A 173 23.14 3.80 -11.01
C LYS A 173 24.60 4.21 -10.99
N ASP A 174 24.90 5.41 -10.51
CA ASP A 174 26.27 5.90 -10.36
C ASP A 174 27.05 4.98 -9.39
N ASP A 175 26.44 4.65 -8.25
CA ASP A 175 27.04 3.74 -7.27
C ASP A 175 27.23 2.32 -7.80
N GLN A 176 26.32 1.83 -8.65
CA GLN A 176 26.46 0.56 -9.35
C GLN A 176 27.63 0.59 -10.35
N ALA A 177 27.79 1.68 -11.09
CA ALA A 177 28.91 1.86 -12.03
C ALA A 177 30.26 1.97 -11.33
N GLU A 178 30.30 2.55 -10.12
CA GLU A 178 31.47 2.57 -9.24
C GLU A 178 31.75 1.23 -8.55
N GLY A 179 30.80 0.27 -8.61
CA GLY A 179 30.94 -1.05 -7.98
C GLY A 179 30.86 -1.01 -6.45
N LEU A 180 30.14 -0.03 -5.89
CA LEU A 180 29.98 0.11 -4.45
C LEU A 180 29.13 -1.04 -3.87
N PRO A 181 29.42 -1.50 -2.64
CA PRO A 181 28.55 -2.45 -1.94
C PRO A 181 27.22 -1.80 -1.54
N SER A 182 26.22 -2.61 -1.21
CA SER A 182 24.95 -2.12 -0.68
C SER A 182 25.15 -1.32 0.61
N ASP A 183 24.23 -0.39 0.89
CA ASP A 183 24.18 0.41 2.13
C ASP A 183 25.37 1.36 2.35
N THR A 184 26.14 1.65 1.29
CA THR A 184 27.27 2.58 1.37
C THR A 184 26.83 4.04 1.52
N LYS A 185 25.63 4.39 1.05
CA LYS A 185 25.06 5.75 1.11
C LYS A 185 23.59 5.70 1.55
N ILE A 186 23.18 6.73 2.29
CA ILE A 186 21.77 7.01 2.54
C ILE A 186 21.31 7.95 1.42
N TYR A 187 20.37 7.49 0.61
CA TYR A 187 19.75 8.27 -0.46
C TYR A 187 18.51 9.00 0.04
#